data_AF-A0A151EKW2-F1
#
_entry.id   AF-A0A151EKW2-F1
#
_cell.length_a   1.000
_cell.length_b   1.000
_cell.length_c   1.000
_cell.angle_alpha   90.00
_cell.angle_beta   90.00
_cell.angle_gamma   90.00
#
_symmetry.space_group_name_H-M   'P 1'
#
loop_
_entity.id
_entity.type
_entity.pdbx_description
1 polymer ?
#
loop_
_entity_poly.entity_id
_entity_poly.type
_entity_poly.pdbx_seq_one_letter_code
_entity_poly.pdbx_strand_id
1 'polypeptide(L)'
;MYTKNCENELYERIEIFENASIIYPDGNREVFDGIQISDNKVIFGRIKIIKCNNTKNNRTHLKDSIEVFIETGVIPESNIKKIQGGKKRLIYHKK
;
A
#
# COMPACT_ATOMS: atom_id res chain seq x y z
N MET A 1 6.48 -25.70 17.89
CA MET A 1 5.77 -25.28 16.67
C MET A 1 5.84 -23.76 16.58
N TYR A 2 6.48 -23.23 15.54
CA TYR A 2 6.70 -21.79 15.36
C TYR A 2 5.42 -21.13 14.82
N THR A 3 4.94 -20.11 15.52
CA THR A 3 3.83 -19.26 15.06
C THR A 3 4.33 -18.32 13.97
N LYS A 4 3.80 -18.47 12.75
CA LYS A 4 4.03 -17.57 11.62
C LYS A 4 3.27 -16.26 11.87
N ASN A 5 3.96 -15.23 12.36
CA ASN A 5 3.43 -13.87 12.34
C ASN A 5 3.41 -13.39 10.88
N CYS A 6 2.22 -13.06 10.37
CA CYS A 6 2.09 -12.54 9.00
C CYS A 6 2.99 -11.33 8.73
N GLU A 7 3.22 -10.49 9.74
CA GLU A 7 3.91 -9.19 9.60
C GLU A 7 5.33 -9.26 9.01
N ASN A 8 6.14 -10.29 9.32
CA ASN A 8 7.58 -10.26 9.01
C ASN A 8 8.01 -11.19 7.87
N GLU A 9 7.30 -12.29 7.61
CA GLU A 9 7.72 -13.24 6.56
C GLU A 9 7.17 -12.86 5.18
N LEU A 10 5.89 -12.47 5.10
CA LEU A 10 5.17 -12.31 3.83
C LEU A 10 5.03 -10.87 3.35
N TYR A 11 5.21 -9.91 4.24
CA TYR A 11 5.01 -8.50 3.95
C TYR A 11 6.26 -7.70 4.30
N GLU A 12 6.49 -6.64 3.55
CA GLU A 12 7.47 -5.59 3.84
C GLU A 12 6.75 -4.28 4.13
N ARG A 13 7.44 -3.30 4.71
CA ARG A 13 6.87 -1.97 4.90
C ARG A 13 7.35 -1.06 3.78
N ILE A 14 6.40 -0.47 3.07
CA ILE A 14 6.67 0.55 2.06
C ILE A 14 6.12 1.89 2.53
N GLU A 15 6.67 2.95 1.97
CA GLU A 15 6.12 4.29 2.12
C GLU A 15 5.13 4.59 1.01
N ILE A 16 3.93 5.03 1.38
CA ILE A 16 2.91 5.51 0.45
C ILE A 16 2.45 6.92 0.81
N PHE A 17 1.84 7.60 -0.14
CA PHE A 17 1.02 8.79 0.10
C PHE A 17 -0.46 8.40 -0.02
N GLU A 18 -1.17 8.44 1.10
CA GLU A 18 -2.61 8.15 1.16
C GLU A 18 -3.41 9.38 0.74
N ASN A 19 -4.47 9.21 -0.06
CA ASN A 19 -5.32 10.28 -0.59
C ASN A 19 -4.54 11.35 -1.38
N ALA A 20 -3.55 10.92 -2.16
CA ALA A 20 -2.76 11.80 -3.01
C ALA A 20 -3.43 12.05 -4.36
N SER A 21 -3.14 13.20 -4.97
CA SER A 21 -3.59 13.50 -6.33
C SER A 21 -2.44 13.45 -7.33
N ILE A 22 -2.69 12.89 -8.51
CA ILE A 22 -1.81 12.99 -9.68
C ILE A 22 -2.43 13.98 -10.66
N ILE A 23 -1.63 14.92 -11.13
CA ILE A 23 -1.96 15.85 -12.20
C ILE A 23 -1.19 15.41 -13.44
N TYR A 24 -1.90 15.19 -14.55
CA TYR A 24 -1.36 14.76 -15.83
C TYR A 24 -0.94 15.96 -16.70
N PRO A 25 -0.13 15.75 -17.76
CA PRO A 25 0.31 16.83 -18.65
C PRO A 25 -0.82 17.63 -19.30
N ASP A 26 -1.93 16.99 -19.60
CA ASP A 26 -3.15 17.59 -20.16
C ASP A 26 -3.96 18.41 -19.13
N GLY A 27 -3.55 18.40 -17.86
CA GLY A 27 -4.22 19.09 -16.76
C GLY A 27 -5.29 18.27 -16.05
N ASN A 28 -5.58 17.04 -16.50
CA ASN A 28 -6.47 16.15 -15.79
C ASN A 28 -5.90 15.80 -14.41
N ARG A 29 -6.80 15.58 -13.45
CA ARG A 29 -6.45 15.30 -12.06
C ARG A 29 -7.23 14.10 -11.55
N GLU A 30 -6.52 13.15 -10.96
CA GLU A 30 -7.10 11.98 -10.31
C GLU A 30 -6.63 11.88 -8.86
N VAL A 31 -7.48 11.35 -7.99
CA VAL A 31 -7.21 11.12 -6.57
C VAL A 31 -7.15 9.62 -6.35
N PHE A 32 -6.12 9.16 -5.65
CA PHE A 32 -5.88 7.75 -5.37
C PHE A 32 -5.87 7.49 -3.87
N ASP A 33 -6.43 6.34 -3.47
CA ASP A 33 -6.44 5.88 -2.07
C ASP A 33 -5.01 5.82 -1.52
N GLY A 34 -4.08 5.25 -2.29
CA GLY A 34 -2.64 5.27 -1.97
C GLY A 34 -1.79 5.27 -3.23
N ILE A 35 -0.67 5.97 -3.18
CA ILE A 35 0.37 5.91 -4.20
C ILE A 35 1.74 5.62 -3.58
N GLN A 36 2.54 4.80 -4.24
CA GLN A 36 3.96 4.60 -3.96
C GLN A 36 4.76 5.24 -5.09
N ILE A 37 5.74 6.07 -4.74
CA ILE A 37 6.64 6.71 -5.71
C ILE A 37 7.88 5.83 -5.83
N SER A 38 8.25 5.50 -7.05
CA SER A 38 9.51 4.82 -7.40
C SER A 38 10.23 5.63 -8.47
N ASP A 39 11.51 5.31 -8.72
CA ASP A 39 12.42 6.13 -9.54
C ASP A 39 11.93 6.49 -10.95
N ASN A 40 11.02 5.71 -11.55
CA ASN A 40 10.53 5.95 -12.91
C ASN A 40 9.02 5.77 -13.07
N LYS A 41 8.29 5.55 -11.97
CA LYS A 41 6.87 5.21 -11.99
C LYS A 41 6.20 5.53 -10.67
N VAL A 42 4.90 5.75 -10.75
CA VAL A 42 4.01 5.81 -9.59
C VAL A 42 3.10 4.60 -9.64
N ILE A 43 3.14 3.81 -8.56
CA ILE A 43 2.25 2.68 -8.36
C ILE A 43 1.07 3.18 -7.56
N PHE A 44 -0.16 2.95 -8.02
CA PHE A 44 -1.36 3.33 -7.30
C PHE A 44 -2.16 2.09 -6.91
N GLY A 45 -2.87 2.19 -5.80
CA GLY A 45 -3.52 1.04 -5.20
C GLY A 45 -4.54 1.42 -4.15
N ARG A 46 -5.09 0.39 -3.50
CA ARG A 46 -6.05 0.51 -2.41
C ARG A 46 -5.45 -0.01 -1.13
N ILE A 47 -5.89 0.55 -0.01
CA ILE A 47 -5.54 0.06 1.32
C ILE A 47 -6.61 -0.93 1.77
N LYS A 48 -6.22 -2.16 2.11
CA LYS A 48 -7.14 -3.18 2.63
C LYS A 48 -6.69 -3.68 3.99
N ILE A 49 -7.65 -3.95 4.86
CA ILE A 49 -7.40 -4.63 6.13
C ILE A 49 -7.45 -6.14 5.89
N ILE A 50 -6.35 -6.83 6.16
CA ILE A 50 -6.22 -8.29 6.07
C ILE A 50 -6.14 -8.85 7.48
N LYS A 51 -6.95 -9.88 7.76
CA LYS A 51 -6.88 -10.63 9.02
C LYS A 51 -5.72 -11.63 8.95
N CYS A 52 -4.79 -11.52 9.87
CA CYS A 52 -3.75 -12.50 10.09
C CYS A 52 -4.31 -13.62 10.96
N ASN A 53 -4.40 -14.82 10.41
CA ASN A 53 -4.76 -15.99 11.20
C ASN A 53 -3.53 -16.42 12.01
N ASN A 54 -3.39 -15.87 13.22
CA ASN A 54 -2.38 -16.34 14.15
C ASN A 54 -2.94 -17.57 14.88
N THR A 55 -2.60 -18.78 14.42
CA THR A 55 -2.92 -20.04 15.10
C THR A 55 -1.90 -20.29 16.20
N LYS A 56 -2.11 -19.67 17.36
CA LYS A 56 -1.39 -20.05 18.59
C LYS A 56 -2.25 -21.05 19.35
N ASN A 57 -1.80 -22.30 19.46
CA ASN A 57 -2.44 -23.36 20.28
C ASN A 57 -3.95 -23.57 19.98
N ASN A 58 -4.33 -23.81 18.71
CA ASN A 58 -5.73 -24.05 18.29
C ASN A 58 -6.72 -22.94 18.69
N ARG A 59 -6.24 -21.75 19.04
CA ARG A 59 -7.06 -20.55 19.23
C ARG A 59 -6.71 -19.56 18.14
N THR A 60 -7.65 -19.32 17.24
CA THR A 60 -7.54 -18.28 16.22
C THR A 60 -7.62 -16.93 16.93
N HIS A 61 -6.48 -16.28 17.14
CA HIS A 61 -6.48 -14.89 17.60
C HIS A 61 -6.86 -14.01 16.40
N LEU A 62 -8.16 -13.74 16.24
CA LEU A 62 -8.76 -12.81 15.26
C LEU A 62 -8.25 -11.35 15.38
N LYS A 63 -7.30 -11.07 16.27
CA LYS A 63 -6.92 -9.72 16.69
C LYS A 63 -5.77 -9.10 15.91
N ASP A 64 -5.06 -9.86 15.09
CA ASP A 64 -3.95 -9.31 14.33
C ASP A 64 -4.47 -9.00 12.92
N SER A 65 -4.99 -7.80 12.70
CA SER A 65 -5.31 -7.33 11.37
C SER A 65 -4.28 -6.30 10.95
N ILE A 66 -3.80 -6.39 9.72
CA ILE A 66 -2.84 -5.43 9.16
C ILE A 66 -3.47 -4.69 7.98
N GLU A 67 -3.09 -3.43 7.82
CA GLU A 67 -3.38 -2.68 6.60
C GLU A 67 -2.32 -3.01 5.55
N VAL A 68 -2.76 -3.40 4.36
CA VAL A 68 -1.92 -3.77 3.23
C VAL A 68 -2.26 -2.90 2.04
N PHE A 69 -1.22 -2.34 1.41
CA PHE A 69 -1.31 -1.68 0.12
C PHE A 69 -1.38 -2.72 -1.00
N ILE A 70 -2.52 -2.72 -1.69
CA ILE A 70 -2.79 -3.58 -2.83
C ILE A 70 -2.68 -2.75 -4.09
N GLU A 71 -1.63 -3.01 -4.87
CA GLU A 71 -1.42 -2.36 -6.16
C GLU A 71 -2.58 -2.67 -7.11
N THR A 72 -3.02 -1.64 -7.82
CA THR A 72 -4.06 -1.75 -8.85
C THR A 72 -3.58 -1.30 -10.22
N GLY A 73 -2.49 -0.52 -10.29
CA GLY A 73 -1.92 -0.08 -11.54
C GLY A 73 -0.67 0.76 -11.36
N VAL A 74 -0.10 1.16 -12.50
CA VAL A 74 1.16 1.88 -12.59
C VAL A 74 1.03 3.00 -13.62
N ILE A 75 1.59 4.16 -13.31
CA ILE A 75 1.69 5.31 -14.20
C ILE A 75 3.18 5.63 -14.37
N PRO A 76 3.73 5.65 -15.59
CA PRO A 76 5.10 6.12 -15.84
C PRO A 76 5.27 7.56 -15.35
N GLU A 77 6.40 7.88 -14.73
CA GLU A 77 6.66 9.25 -14.25
C GLU A 77 6.60 10.28 -15.40
N SER A 78 6.98 9.87 -16.62
CA SER A 78 6.87 10.70 -17.83
C SER A 78 5.45 11.18 -18.13
N ASN A 79 4.44 10.47 -17.62
CA ASN A 79 3.03 10.80 -17.80
C ASN A 79 2.49 11.62 -16.62
N ILE A 80 3.34 12.05 -15.69
CA ILE A 80 2.95 12.79 -14.50
C ILE A 80 3.54 14.19 -14.58
N LYS A 81 2.67 15.20 -14.47
CA LYS A 81 3.11 16.58 -14.35
C LYS A 81 3.45 16.93 -12.91
N LYS A 82 2.63 16.48 -11.97
CA LYS A 82 2.80 16.79 -10.54
C LYS A 82 2.02 15.82 -9.67
N ILE A 83 2.59 15.47 -8.52
CA ILE A 83 1.89 14.83 -7.41
C ILE A 83 1.59 15.90 -6.35
N GLN A 84 0.36 15.94 -5.84
CA GLN A 84 -0.07 16.96 -4.88
C GLN A 84 -0.86 16.36 -3.72
N GLY A 85 -0.57 16.85 -2.51
CA GLY A 85 -1.24 16.44 -1.29
C GLY A 85 -0.81 15.06 -0.83
N GLY A 86 -1.74 14.36 -0.18
CA GLY A 86 -1.53 13.05 0.39
C GLY A 86 -0.85 13.06 1.76
N LYS A 87 -1.18 12.07 2.59
CA LYS A 87 -0.53 11.83 3.88
C LYS A 87 0.47 10.70 3.74
N LYS A 88 1.74 10.98 4.01
CA LYS A 88 2.79 9.97 4.05
C LYS A 88 2.51 8.94 5.15
N ARG A 89 2.51 7.65 4.82
CA ARG A 89 2.28 6.54 5.75
C ARG A 89 3.20 5.37 5.40
N LEU A 90 3.67 4.67 6.44
CA LEU A 90 4.26 3.34 6.29
C LEU A 90 3.13 2.31 6.38
N ILE A 91 3.04 1.45 5.38
CA ILE A 91 2.02 0.41 5.28
C ILE A 91 2.66 -0.91 4.83
N TYR A 92 2.04 -2.04 5.15
CA TYR A 92 2.51 -3.32 4.66
C TYR A 92 2.24 -3.45 3.16
N HIS A 93 3.16 -4.06 2.44
CA HIS A 93 3.05 -4.48 1.06
C HIS A 93 3.52 -5.91 0.94
N LYS A 94 2.93 -6.68 0.04
CA LYS A 94 3.27 -8.10 -0.09
C LYS A 94 4.64 -8.19 -0.77
N LYS A 95 5.56 -8.95 -0.17
CA LYS A 95 6.88 -9.24 -0.78
C LYS A 95 6.75 -10.01 -2.09
#